data_AF-A0A7C7LCH2-F1
#
_entry.id   AF-A0A7C7LCH2-F1
#
_cell.length_a   1.000
_cell.length_b   1.000
_cell.length_c   1.000
_cell.angle_alpha   90.00
_cell.angle_beta   90.00
_cell.angle_gamma   90.00
#
_symmetry.space_group_name_H-M   'P 1'
#
loop_
_entity.id
_entity.type
_entity.pdbx_description
1 polymer ?
#
loop_
_entity_poly.entity_id
_entity_poly.type
_entity_poly.pdbx_seq_one_letter_code
_entity_poly.pdbx_strand_id
1 'polypeptide(L)'
;MFTEPEGERFADLMDEVNKIYQIGLTQRKHQRQSPGDDDGSFIKAGFPMAIMNIGSFPYTDPNYHLETDIPELVDIQNLWMSAQASLAAGLSVDLGEV
;
A
#
# COMPACT_ATOMS: atom_id res chain seq x y z
N MET A 1 1.55 -3.77 2.29
CA MET A 1 1.34 -4.83 3.30
C MET A 1 0.52 -5.94 2.64
N PHE A 2 0.84 -7.20 2.91
CA PHE A 2 0.08 -8.36 2.44
C PHE A 2 -0.20 -9.32 3.60
N THR A 3 -1.15 -10.24 3.43
CA THR A 3 -1.51 -11.24 4.45
C THR A 3 -1.30 -12.65 3.91
N GLU A 4 -1.98 -12.99 2.82
CA GLU A 4 -1.82 -14.29 2.14
C GLU A 4 -0.61 -14.26 1.20
N PRO A 5 0.10 -15.40 1.01
CA PRO A 5 1.26 -15.48 0.12
C PRO A 5 1.00 -14.98 -1.31
N GLU A 6 -0.21 -15.18 -1.83
CA GLU A 6 -0.62 -14.74 -3.16
C GLU A 6 -0.58 -13.21 -3.31
N GLY A 7 -0.79 -12.45 -2.23
CA GLY A 7 -0.69 -11.00 -2.22
C GLY A 7 0.74 -10.47 -2.24
N GLU A 8 1.75 -11.31 -1.96
CA GLU A 8 3.15 -10.89 -1.95
C GLU A 8 3.58 -10.32 -3.30
N ARG A 9 3.12 -10.92 -4.40
CA ARG A 9 3.41 -10.43 -5.76
C ARG A 9 2.91 -9.00 -5.99
N PHE A 10 1.74 -8.65 -5.47
CA PHE A 10 1.22 -7.29 -5.56
C PHE A 10 2.00 -6.33 -4.64
N ALA A 11 2.48 -6.82 -3.49
CA ALA A 11 3.36 -6.02 -2.64
C ALA A 11 4.74 -5.78 -3.31
N ASP A 12 5.26 -6.74 -4.06
CA ASP A 12 6.48 -6.58 -4.87
C ASP A 12 6.27 -5.64 -6.05
N LEU A 13 5.11 -5.68 -6.71
CA LEU A 13 4.76 -4.74 -7.78
C LEU A 13 4.89 -3.28 -7.33
N MET A 14 4.53 -2.95 -6.10
CA MET A 14 4.71 -1.59 -5.55
C MET A 14 6.19 -1.16 -5.55
N ASP A 15 7.12 -2.08 -5.31
CA ASP A 15 8.56 -1.82 -5.42
C ASP A 15 9.01 -1.64 -6.86
N GLU A 16 8.50 -2.49 -7.74
CA GLU A 16 8.83 -2.48 -9.17
C GLU A 16 8.42 -1.16 -9.82
N VAL A 17 7.17 -0.71 -9.63
CA VAL A 17 6.71 0.56 -10.21
C VAL A 17 7.45 1.76 -9.63
N ASN A 18 7.77 1.73 -8.34
CA ASN A 18 8.58 2.77 -7.71
C ASN A 18 9.96 2.91 -8.37
N LYS A 19 10.59 1.79 -8.73
CA LYS A 19 11.87 1.75 -9.44
C LYS A 19 11.75 2.16 -10.91
N ILE A 20 10.79 1.58 -11.64
CA ILE A 20 10.60 1.81 -13.08
C ILE A 20 10.34 3.28 -13.36
N TYR A 21 9.45 3.91 -12.58
CA TYR A 21 9.08 5.30 -12.74
C TYR A 21 9.92 6.28 -11.93
N GLN A 22 10.95 5.80 -11.22
CA GLN A 22 11.87 6.62 -10.41
C GLN A 22 11.13 7.55 -9.44
N ILE A 23 10.05 7.06 -8.80
CA ILE A 23 9.16 7.87 -7.96
C ILE A 23 9.90 8.36 -6.71
N GLY A 24 10.84 7.56 -6.19
CA GLY A 24 11.62 7.90 -5.01
C GLY A 24 10.88 7.69 -3.69
N LEU A 25 9.78 6.93 -3.70
CA LEU A 25 9.03 6.59 -2.50
C LEU A 25 9.87 5.66 -1.60
N THR A 26 10.06 6.04 -0.34
CA THR A 26 10.60 5.12 0.67
C THR A 26 9.52 4.12 1.02
N GLN A 27 9.67 2.86 0.60
CA GLN A 27 8.65 1.84 0.78
C GLN A 27 9.26 0.52 1.25
N ARG A 28 8.43 -0.31 1.88
CA ARG A 28 8.75 -1.69 2.24
C ARG A 28 7.50 -2.54 2.26
N LYS A 29 7.64 -3.83 1.96
CA LYS A 29 6.60 -4.80 2.23
C LYS A 29 6.66 -5.32 3.67
N HIS A 30 5.53 -5.77 4.17
CA HIS A 30 5.37 -6.40 5.46
C HIS A 30 4.25 -7.43 5.35
N GLN A 31 4.50 -8.65 5.84
CA GLN A 31 3.49 -9.69 5.95
C GLN A 31 2.79 -9.59 7.30
N ARG A 32 1.47 -9.39 7.28
CA ARG A 32 0.62 -9.46 8.46
C ARG A 32 0.24 -10.91 8.75
N GLN A 33 0.05 -11.24 10.03
CA GLN A 33 -0.31 -12.61 10.45
C GLN A 33 -1.79 -12.96 10.20
N SER A 34 -2.66 -11.96 10.05
CA SER A 34 -4.08 -12.17 9.82
C SER A 34 -4.73 -10.96 9.15
N PRO A 35 -5.84 -11.16 8.41
CA PRO A 35 -6.62 -10.07 7.81
C PRO A 35 -7.15 -9.11 8.88
N GLY A 36 -7.01 -7.79 8.69
CA GLY A 36 -7.39 -6.84 9.76
C GLY A 36 -7.81 -5.43 9.35
N ASP A 37 -7.77 -5.07 8.07
CA ASP A 37 -8.34 -3.83 7.52
C ASP A 37 -9.21 -4.18 6.29
N ASP A 38 -9.52 -3.21 5.43
CA ASP A 38 -10.38 -3.41 4.24
C ASP A 38 -9.84 -4.47 3.27
N ASP A 39 -8.50 -4.58 3.12
CA ASP A 39 -7.84 -5.67 2.39
C ASP A 39 -8.30 -7.04 2.90
N GLY A 40 -8.53 -7.14 4.21
CA GLY A 40 -9.00 -8.34 4.85
C GLY A 40 -10.43 -8.73 4.50
N SER A 41 -11.29 -7.78 4.13
CA SER A 41 -12.62 -8.07 3.62
C SER A 41 -12.54 -8.77 2.25
N PHE A 42 -11.64 -8.32 1.37
CA PHE A 42 -11.39 -8.96 0.08
C PHE A 42 -10.79 -10.36 0.23
N ILE A 43 -9.82 -10.52 1.13
CA ILE A 43 -9.22 -11.84 1.42
C ILE A 43 -10.30 -12.82 1.88
N LYS A 44 -11.15 -12.43 2.85
CA LYS A 44 -12.26 -13.26 3.35
C LYS A 44 -13.30 -13.59 2.28
N ALA A 45 -13.43 -12.76 1.26
CA ALA A 45 -14.32 -12.99 0.12
C ALA A 45 -13.71 -13.88 -0.98
N GLY A 46 -12.48 -14.36 -0.81
CA GLY A 46 -11.80 -15.24 -1.76
C GLY A 46 -10.87 -14.53 -2.75
N PHE A 47 -10.45 -13.30 -2.45
CA PHE A 47 -9.46 -12.55 -3.22
C PHE A 47 -8.12 -12.47 -2.46
N PRO A 48 -7.29 -13.53 -2.47
CA PRO A 48 -6.09 -13.60 -1.62
C PRO A 48 -4.98 -12.64 -2.05
N MET A 49 -5.06 -12.08 -3.25
CA MET A 49 -4.07 -11.11 -3.77
C MET A 49 -4.21 -9.71 -3.19
N ALA A 50 -5.25 -9.43 -2.38
CA ALA A 50 -5.47 -8.09 -1.85
C ALA A 50 -4.30 -7.65 -0.95
N ILE A 51 -3.87 -6.40 -1.15
CA ILE A 51 -2.82 -5.74 -0.38
C ILE A 51 -3.33 -4.39 0.15
N MET A 52 -2.67 -3.89 1.19
CA MET A 52 -2.89 -2.54 1.71
C MET A 52 -1.66 -1.67 1.53
N ASN A 53 -1.82 -0.50 0.92
CA ASN A 53 -0.84 0.58 0.92
C ASN A 53 -1.09 1.46 2.14
N ILE A 54 -0.11 1.53 3.04
CA ILE A 54 -0.22 2.23 4.32
C ILE A 54 1.06 3.03 4.56
N GLY A 55 0.93 4.24 5.12
CA GLY A 55 2.07 5.15 5.32
C GLY A 55 3.13 4.62 6.28
N SER A 56 2.73 3.86 7.32
CA SER A 56 3.66 3.27 8.28
C SER A 56 3.09 2.03 8.95
N PHE A 57 3.94 1.03 9.24
CA PHE A 57 3.53 -0.14 10.02
C PHE A 57 4.68 -0.81 10.80
N PRO A 58 4.75 -0.77 12.15
CA PRO A 58 3.74 -0.25 13.07
C PRO A 58 3.40 1.21 12.81
N TYR A 59 2.16 1.61 13.11
CA TYR A 59 1.68 2.99 12.93
C TYR A 59 2.62 3.95 13.66
N THR A 60 3.20 4.91 12.93
CA THR A 60 4.14 5.90 13.48
C THR A 60 3.56 7.30 13.58
N ASP A 61 2.41 7.57 12.97
CA ASP A 61 1.76 8.87 13.08
C ASP A 61 1.21 9.06 14.50
N PRO A 62 1.70 10.06 15.28
CA PRO A 62 1.21 10.31 16.62
C PRO A 62 -0.25 10.78 16.66
N ASN A 63 -0.83 11.20 15.53
CA ASN A 63 -2.20 11.71 15.46
C ASN A 63 -3.24 10.62 15.17
N TYR A 64 -2.82 9.37 14.92
CA TYR A 64 -3.75 8.29 14.59
C TYR A 64 -4.82 8.11 15.69
N HIS A 65 -6.10 8.17 15.31
CA HIS A 65 -7.28 8.17 16.19
C HIS A 65 -7.43 9.37 17.14
N LEU A 66 -6.76 10.48 16.88
CA LEU A 66 -6.91 11.73 17.64
C LEU A 66 -7.62 12.80 16.82
N GLU A 67 -8.20 13.78 17.50
CA GLU A 67 -8.78 14.96 16.87
C GLU A 67 -7.76 15.85 16.14
N THR A 68 -6.47 15.62 16.40
CA THR A 68 -5.36 16.30 15.75
C THR A 68 -4.95 15.67 14.42
N ASP A 69 -5.62 14.60 13.98
CA ASP A 69 -5.51 14.07 12.61
C ASP A 69 -6.17 15.06 11.63
N ILE A 70 -5.42 16.09 11.27
CA ILE A 70 -5.87 17.24 10.49
C ILE A 70 -5.08 17.37 9.17
N PRO A 71 -5.70 17.94 8.11
CA PRO A 71 -5.05 18.07 6.81
C PRO A 71 -3.68 18.79 6.83
N GLU A 72 -3.46 19.70 7.77
CA GLU A 72 -2.24 20.47 7.91
C GLU A 72 -1.01 19.63 8.30
N LEU A 73 -1.22 18.43 8.84
CA LEU A 73 -0.15 17.50 9.22
C LEU A 73 0.15 16.46 8.14
N VAL A 74 -0.58 16.47 7.03
CA VAL A 74 -0.36 15.54 5.92
C VAL A 74 0.96 15.85 5.20
N ASP A 75 1.79 14.83 5.05
CA ASP A 75 2.94 14.89 4.14
C ASP A 75 2.44 14.81 2.68
N ILE A 76 2.22 15.97 2.08
CA ILE A 76 1.73 16.10 0.70
C ILE A 76 2.69 15.49 -0.32
N GLN A 77 4.01 15.54 -0.07
CA GLN A 77 4.99 14.97 -0.98
C GLN A 77 4.89 13.43 -0.96
N ASN A 78 4.79 12.83 0.23
CA ASN A 78 4.57 11.40 0.35
C ASN A 78 3.25 10.96 -0.27
N LEU A 79 2.17 11.73 -0.04
CA LEU A 79 0.86 11.48 -0.64
C LEU A 79 0.93 11.44 -2.17
N TRP A 80 1.60 12.41 -2.79
CA TRP A 80 1.78 12.45 -4.23
C TRP A 80 2.53 11.21 -4.73
N MET A 81 3.70 10.90 -4.15
CA MET A 81 4.48 9.73 -4.55
C MET A 81 3.70 8.41 -4.40
N SER A 82 2.96 8.25 -3.29
CA SER A 82 2.13 7.08 -3.01
C SER A 82 0.95 6.95 -3.99
N ALA A 83 0.34 8.07 -4.37
CA ALA A 83 -0.72 8.09 -5.39
C ALA A 83 -0.18 7.70 -6.77
N GLN A 84 1.01 8.19 -7.16
CA GLN A 84 1.65 7.79 -8.41
C GLN A 84 1.97 6.29 -8.44
N ALA A 85 2.52 5.75 -7.36
CA ALA A 85 2.84 4.32 -7.27
C ALA A 85 1.58 3.46 -7.37
N SER A 86 0.49 3.86 -6.69
CA SER A 86 -0.78 3.12 -6.74
C SER A 86 -1.42 3.16 -8.13
N LEU A 87 -1.37 4.30 -8.82
CA LEU A 87 -1.83 4.42 -10.20
C LEU A 87 -1.00 3.54 -11.15
N ALA A 88 0.32 3.60 -11.05
CA ALA A 88 1.21 2.80 -11.87
C ALA A 88 0.97 1.30 -11.69
N ALA A 89 0.84 0.83 -10.44
CA ALA A 89 0.55 -0.56 -10.14
C ALA A 89 -0.82 -1.00 -10.71
N GLY A 90 -1.86 -0.17 -10.53
CA GLY A 90 -3.18 -0.45 -11.08
C GLY A 90 -3.19 -0.57 -12.60
N LEU A 91 -2.46 0.31 -13.30
CA LEU A 91 -2.32 0.25 -14.75
C LEU A 91 -1.52 -0.97 -15.23
N SER A 92 -0.45 -1.35 -14.54
CA SER A 92 0.31 -2.55 -14.91
C SER A 92 -0.51 -3.83 -14.78
N VAL A 93 -1.41 -3.91 -13.78
CA VAL A 93 -2.36 -5.02 -13.65
C VAL A 93 -3.40 -5.00 -14.79
N ASP A 94 -3.96 -3.83 -15.10
CA ASP A 94 -4.96 -3.69 -16.19
C ASP A 94 -4.38 -4.06 -17.56
N LEU A 95 -3.11 -3.71 -17.81
CA LEU A 95 -2.39 -4.01 -19.04
C LEU A 95 -1.87 -5.45 -19.11
N GLY A 96 -1.98 -6.24 -18.03
CA GLY A 96 -1.48 -7.62 -17.97
C GLY A 96 0.04 -7.75 -17.96
N GLU A 97 0.75 -6.70 -17.50
CA GLU A 97 2.21 -6.70 -17.32
C GLU A 97 2.63 -7.51 -16.08
N VAL A 98 1.66 -7.86 -15.23
CA VAL A 98 1.77 -8.65 -14.00
C VAL A 98 0.70 -9.74 -14.04
#